data_AF-A0A158Q3W5-F1
#
_entry.id   AF-A0A158Q3W5-F1
#
_cell.length_a   1.000
_cell.length_b   1.000
_cell.length_c   1.000
_cell.angle_alpha   90.00
_cell.angle_beta   90.00
_cell.angle_gamma   90.00
#
_symmetry.space_group_name_H-M   'P 1'
#
loop_
_entity.id
_entity.type
_entity.pdbx_description
1 polymer ?
#
loop_
_entity_poly.entity_id
_entity_poly.type
_entity_poly.pdbx_seq_one_letter_code
_entity_poly.pdbx_strand_id
1 'polypeptide(L)'
;MAWAITSKLGCGMAKCHNNNGYPFMVHVVCHYGPRGNWDKTIYEEGEPCSKCSDYGRVCNGNGLCAAGDKPAEATHDDETPSEEPEEELISHEETEMPSEEHTEDESTMPSEEYAEDESTMPSEEYTEDESTMPSEEHTEDETTMPEETEKPDSSCSASKITSAGRENILKKLNDIRTKVAMGQFSTSDGTYPAAKEMYKLRWNCTLEKLAQKHVEKCKYDHSEYFHKYFYGDGVGESLFSKWTLDNNPTDDMLSVAVDEWLKSKPMGETSLSMDKYFETLNQDLAQIITARTTDVGCAVSFCEYAEHRPYYFQFVTCNYYPNGQQWSTAIYEEGGKCSSDKECTTYSPSKCLSEGLCERL
;
A
#
# COMPACT_ATOMS: atom_id res chain seq x y z
N MET A 1 10.58 4.13 -18.05
CA MET A 1 11.33 2.89 -17.75
C MET A 1 12.57 2.89 -18.61
N ALA A 2 13.73 2.81 -17.99
CA ALA A 2 15.01 2.74 -18.67
C ALA A 2 15.64 1.41 -18.29
N TRP A 3 16.01 0.57 -19.24
CA TRP A 3 16.94 -0.55 -19.04
C TRP A 3 17.65 -0.73 -20.38
N ALA A 4 18.97 -0.59 -20.42
CA ALA A 4 19.72 -0.46 -21.67
C ALA A 4 19.53 -1.65 -22.61
N ILE A 5 19.38 -2.86 -22.05
CA ILE A 5 19.22 -4.09 -22.81
C ILE A 5 17.78 -4.34 -23.28
N THR A 6 16.78 -3.74 -22.60
CA THR A 6 15.36 -3.92 -22.93
C THR A 6 15.05 -3.23 -24.25
N SER A 7 14.54 -3.99 -25.21
CA SER A 7 14.39 -3.50 -26.60
C SER A 7 13.09 -3.91 -27.28
N LYS A 8 12.26 -4.71 -26.60
CA LYS A 8 10.92 -5.11 -27.01
C LYS A 8 9.95 -4.69 -25.91
N LEU A 9 8.81 -4.17 -26.32
CA LEU A 9 7.69 -3.79 -25.48
C LEU A 9 6.41 -4.28 -26.15
N GLY A 10 5.57 -4.99 -25.40
CA GLY A 10 4.21 -5.30 -25.79
C GLY A 10 3.28 -4.92 -24.66
N CYS A 11 2.19 -4.23 -24.96
CA CYS A 11 1.18 -3.85 -23.97
C CYS A 11 -0.19 -4.38 -24.37
N GLY A 12 -0.96 -4.82 -23.38
CA GLY A 12 -2.38 -5.10 -23.50
C GLY A 12 -3.17 -4.15 -22.60
N MET A 13 -4.40 -3.85 -23.00
CA MET A 13 -5.34 -3.12 -22.15
C MET A 13 -6.64 -3.87 -22.04
N ALA A 14 -7.23 -3.88 -20.84
CA ALA A 14 -8.53 -4.46 -20.59
C ALA A 14 -9.37 -3.51 -19.74
N LYS A 15 -10.63 -3.34 -20.13
CA LYS A 15 -11.64 -2.67 -19.30
C LYS A 15 -12.25 -3.73 -18.40
N CYS A 16 -11.76 -3.85 -17.18
CA CYS A 16 -12.26 -4.77 -16.18
C CYS A 16 -13.48 -4.15 -15.50
N HIS A 17 -14.52 -4.95 -15.28
CA HIS A 17 -15.57 -4.57 -14.33
C HIS A 17 -14.99 -4.71 -12.92
N ASN A 18 -15.04 -3.65 -12.13
CA ASN A 18 -14.75 -3.68 -10.71
C ASN A 18 -16.08 -3.48 -9.97
N ASN A 19 -16.40 -4.36 -9.03
CA ASN A 19 -17.62 -4.24 -8.22
C ASN A 19 -17.49 -3.17 -7.12
N ASN A 20 -16.67 -2.13 -7.34
CA ASN A 20 -16.02 -1.37 -6.27
C ASN A 20 -16.15 0.15 -6.47
N GLY A 21 -17.35 0.66 -6.78
CA GLY A 21 -17.68 2.10 -6.73
C GLY A 21 -17.41 2.95 -7.99
N TYR A 22 -16.48 2.54 -8.86
CA TYR A 22 -16.49 2.92 -10.28
C TYR A 22 -16.92 1.70 -11.08
N PRO A 23 -17.74 1.80 -12.14
CA PRO A 23 -18.24 0.62 -12.84
C PRO A 23 -17.15 -0.13 -13.62
N PHE A 24 -16.01 0.52 -13.90
CA PHE A 24 -14.92 -0.08 -14.67
C PHE A 24 -13.55 0.45 -14.24
N MET A 25 -12.54 -0.43 -14.27
CA MET A 25 -11.12 -0.11 -14.19
C MET A 25 -10.45 -0.45 -15.52
N VAL A 26 -9.55 0.39 -16.01
CA VAL A 26 -8.74 0.07 -17.19
C VAL A 26 -7.38 -0.45 -16.70
N HIS A 27 -7.13 -1.74 -16.87
CA HIS A 27 -5.81 -2.31 -16.68
C HIS A 27 -4.99 -2.12 -17.94
N VAL A 28 -3.78 -1.60 -17.81
CA VAL A 28 -2.78 -1.61 -18.87
C VAL A 28 -1.59 -2.40 -18.35
N VAL A 29 -1.30 -3.53 -18.98
CA VAL A 29 -0.17 -4.40 -18.63
C VAL A 29 0.82 -4.37 -19.77
N CYS A 30 2.09 -4.13 -19.46
CA CYS A 30 3.16 -4.09 -20.45
C CYS A 30 4.26 -5.08 -20.08
N HIS A 31 4.64 -5.94 -21.03
CA HIS A 31 5.79 -6.83 -20.92
C HIS A 31 7.00 -6.25 -21.64
N TYR A 32 8.16 -6.38 -21.02
CA TYR A 32 9.44 -5.84 -21.47
C TYR A 32 10.43 -6.97 -21.73
N GLY A 33 11.05 -6.98 -22.91
CA GLY A 33 11.95 -8.03 -23.35
C GLY A 33 13.25 -7.49 -23.94
N PRO A 34 14.44 -7.97 -23.51
CA PRO A 34 14.70 -8.74 -22.29
C PRO A 34 14.21 -8.03 -21.02
N ARG A 35 13.97 -8.82 -19.96
CA ARG A 35 13.52 -8.31 -18.65
C ARG A 35 14.55 -7.34 -18.05
N GLY A 36 14.06 -6.23 -17.52
CA GLY A 36 14.83 -5.33 -16.65
C GLY A 36 14.61 -5.68 -15.18
N ASN A 37 14.71 -4.69 -14.30
CA ASN A 37 14.39 -4.76 -12.86
C ASN A 37 14.93 -6.01 -12.15
N TRP A 38 16.16 -6.38 -12.47
CA TRP A 38 16.94 -7.41 -11.79
C TRP A 38 18.25 -6.79 -11.31
N ASP A 39 18.97 -7.43 -10.38
CA ASP A 39 20.23 -6.99 -9.76
C ASP A 39 21.37 -6.79 -10.78
N LYS A 40 21.21 -5.79 -11.63
CA LYS A 40 22.08 -5.36 -12.72
C LYS A 40 21.91 -3.86 -12.88
N THR A 41 22.97 -3.19 -13.31
CA THR A 41 22.93 -1.77 -13.63
C THR A 41 21.88 -1.50 -14.72
N ILE A 42 21.08 -0.47 -14.51
CA ILE A 42 20.00 -0.06 -15.42
C ILE A 42 20.55 0.26 -16.82
N TYR A 43 21.65 1.00 -16.85
CA TYR A 43 22.45 1.30 -18.04
C TYR A 43 23.89 1.50 -17.60
N GLU A 44 24.84 1.30 -18.51
CA GLU A 44 26.23 1.63 -18.24
C GLU A 44 26.51 3.10 -18.58
N GLU A 45 27.33 3.76 -17.76
CA GLU A 45 27.78 5.13 -18.04
C GLU A 45 28.75 5.13 -19.24
N GLY A 46 28.52 6.01 -20.21
CA GLY A 46 29.39 6.13 -21.37
C GLY A 46 28.76 6.89 -22.52
N GLU A 47 29.48 6.94 -23.65
CA GLU A 47 28.98 7.55 -24.89
C GLU A 47 27.75 6.79 -25.41
N PRO A 48 26.70 7.49 -25.90
CA PRO A 48 25.52 6.86 -26.48
C PRO A 48 25.91 5.87 -27.58
N CYS A 49 25.23 4.72 -27.60
CA CYS A 49 25.48 3.62 -28.54
C CYS A 49 26.85 2.91 -28.49
N SER A 50 27.76 3.30 -27.59
CA SER A 50 29.11 2.70 -27.51
C SER A 50 29.10 1.17 -27.36
N LYS A 51 28.02 0.60 -26.80
CA LYS A 51 27.82 -0.84 -26.62
C LYS A 51 26.70 -1.47 -27.47
N CYS A 52 26.16 -0.79 -28.49
CA CYS A 52 25.11 -1.40 -29.32
C CYS A 52 25.58 -2.68 -30.02
N SER A 53 26.86 -2.73 -30.42
CA SER A 53 27.49 -3.90 -31.05
C SER A 53 27.45 -5.13 -30.17
N ASP A 54 27.63 -4.96 -28.85
CA ASP A 54 27.71 -6.05 -27.87
C ASP A 54 26.36 -6.80 -27.77
N TYR A 55 25.26 -6.12 -28.12
CA TYR A 55 23.91 -6.67 -28.17
C TYR A 55 23.42 -7.00 -29.59
N GLY A 56 24.31 -6.97 -30.58
CA GLY A 56 23.96 -7.22 -31.99
C GLY A 56 23.02 -6.16 -32.59
N ARG A 57 23.11 -4.92 -32.11
CA ARG A 57 22.26 -3.80 -32.52
C ARG A 57 23.05 -2.70 -33.23
N VAL A 58 22.33 -1.85 -33.96
CA VAL A 58 22.89 -0.71 -34.69
C VAL A 58 22.41 0.58 -34.02
N CYS A 59 23.30 1.55 -33.87
CA CYS A 59 22.92 2.86 -33.37
C CYS A 59 21.99 3.58 -34.34
N ASN A 60 20.82 4.02 -33.87
CA ASN A 60 19.98 4.93 -34.62
C ASN A 60 20.44 6.39 -34.43
N GLY A 61 19.94 7.32 -35.25
CA GLY A 61 20.31 8.73 -35.19
C GLY A 61 19.96 9.47 -33.88
N ASN A 62 19.26 8.79 -32.95
CA ASN A 62 18.84 9.35 -31.66
C ASN A 62 19.63 8.77 -30.47
N GLY A 63 20.72 8.03 -30.72
CA GLY A 63 21.55 7.47 -29.65
C GLY A 63 21.00 6.18 -29.02
N LEU A 64 20.07 5.48 -29.70
CA LEU A 64 19.48 4.22 -29.23
C LEU A 64 19.89 3.02 -30.09
N CYS A 65 20.02 1.85 -29.47
CA CYS A 65 20.34 0.59 -30.14
C CYS A 65 19.10 -0.06 -30.78
N ALA A 66 19.03 -0.10 -32.12
CA ALA A 66 17.94 -0.69 -32.90
C ALA A 66 18.34 -2.02 -33.56
N ALA A 67 17.35 -2.87 -33.90
CA ALA A 67 17.60 -4.00 -34.79
C ALA A 67 18.01 -3.44 -36.16
N GLY A 68 19.13 -3.89 -36.72
CA GLY A 68 19.56 -3.44 -38.04
C GLY A 68 18.58 -3.86 -39.14
N ASP A 69 18.46 -3.06 -40.20
CA ASP A 69 17.63 -3.34 -41.38
C ASP A 69 18.21 -4.52 -42.20
N LYS A 70 18.11 -5.75 -41.68
CA LYS A 70 18.07 -6.93 -42.56
C LYS A 70 16.60 -7.35 -42.68
N PRO A 71 16.01 -7.34 -43.88
CA PRO A 71 14.68 -7.89 -44.09
C PRO A 71 14.68 -9.33 -43.57
N ALA A 72 13.64 -9.72 -42.83
CA ALA A 72 13.41 -11.11 -42.49
C ALA A 72 13.30 -11.91 -43.80
N GLU A 73 14.40 -12.52 -44.24
CA GLU A 73 14.35 -13.55 -45.26
C GLU A 73 13.55 -14.70 -44.66
N ALA A 74 12.34 -14.88 -45.19
CA ALA A 74 11.46 -15.98 -44.88
C ALA A 74 12.13 -17.29 -45.32
N THR A 75 12.91 -17.91 -44.45
CA THR A 75 13.30 -19.31 -44.61
C THR A 75 12.19 -20.17 -44.06
N HIS A 76 11.39 -20.68 -44.99
CA HIS A 76 10.48 -21.81 -44.86
C HIS A 76 11.16 -23.01 -44.17
N ASP A 77 10.45 -23.59 -43.20
CA ASP A 77 10.37 -25.00 -42.82
C ASP A 77 11.56 -25.92 -43.14
N ASP A 78 12.33 -26.31 -42.12
CA ASP A 78 12.53 -27.73 -41.79
C ASP A 78 13.15 -27.93 -40.39
N GLU A 79 12.92 -29.13 -39.85
CA GLU A 79 12.90 -29.57 -38.45
C GLU A 79 14.18 -29.46 -37.58
N THR A 80 13.91 -29.31 -36.26
CA THR A 80 14.60 -29.87 -35.06
C THR A 80 15.93 -29.30 -34.53
N PRO A 81 16.14 -29.33 -33.18
CA PRO A 81 16.89 -28.32 -32.46
C PRO A 81 18.30 -28.77 -32.06
N SER A 82 19.28 -27.89 -32.26
CA SER A 82 20.64 -28.06 -31.76
C SER A 82 20.89 -27.15 -30.55
N GLU A 83 21.51 -27.78 -29.55
CA GLU A 83 21.85 -27.39 -28.18
C GLU A 83 22.50 -26.00 -28.00
N GLU A 84 22.14 -25.35 -26.89
CA GLU A 84 22.74 -24.10 -26.40
C GLU A 84 24.19 -24.33 -25.89
N PRO A 85 25.14 -23.41 -26.15
CA PRO A 85 26.50 -23.56 -25.65
C PRO A 85 26.63 -23.08 -24.20
N GLU A 86 27.28 -23.91 -23.38
CA GLU A 86 27.76 -23.59 -22.03
C GLU A 86 28.86 -22.51 -22.10
N GLU A 87 28.60 -21.30 -21.60
CA GLU A 87 29.65 -20.30 -21.37
C GLU A 87 30.31 -20.50 -20.00
N GLU A 88 31.64 -20.66 -20.04
CA GLU A 88 32.53 -20.96 -18.92
C GLU A 88 32.60 -19.81 -17.90
N LEU A 89 32.44 -20.17 -16.63
CA LEU A 89 32.65 -19.33 -15.44
C LEU A 89 34.13 -18.92 -15.31
N ILE A 90 34.45 -17.68 -15.66
CA ILE A 90 35.75 -17.08 -15.34
C ILE A 90 35.67 -16.41 -13.95
N SER A 91 36.41 -16.99 -13.01
CA SER A 91 36.60 -16.54 -11.63
C SER A 91 37.32 -15.19 -11.57
N HIS A 92 36.69 -14.18 -10.98
CA HIS A 92 37.37 -12.95 -10.57
C HIS A 92 37.91 -13.09 -9.15
N GLU A 93 39.23 -12.97 -9.04
CA GLU A 93 40.05 -13.02 -7.85
C GLU A 93 39.81 -11.78 -6.97
N GLU A 94 39.46 -12.00 -5.70
CA GLU A 94 39.19 -10.96 -4.69
C GLU A 94 40.47 -10.21 -4.31
N THR A 95 40.42 -8.88 -4.33
CA THR A 95 41.48 -8.02 -3.80
C THR A 95 41.03 -7.42 -2.48
N GLU A 96 41.62 -7.90 -1.38
CA GLU A 96 41.51 -7.38 -0.01
C GLU A 96 42.30 -6.07 0.17
N MET A 97 41.73 -5.08 0.88
CA MET A 97 42.41 -3.99 1.63
C MET A 97 41.39 -3.29 2.57
N PRO A 98 41.79 -2.68 3.72
CA PRO A 98 41.65 -3.30 5.03
C PRO A 98 40.62 -2.61 5.97
N SER A 99 40.32 -3.34 7.04
CA SER A 99 39.41 -3.07 8.16
C SER A 99 39.86 -1.92 9.08
N GLU A 100 38.93 -1.02 9.42
CA GLU A 100 38.98 -0.24 10.65
C GLU A 100 38.02 -0.84 11.69
N GLU A 101 38.54 -1.04 12.90
CA GLU A 101 37.85 -1.58 14.07
C GLU A 101 36.80 -0.60 14.60
N HIS A 102 35.54 -1.00 14.66
CA HIS A 102 34.65 -0.64 15.76
C HIS A 102 33.79 -1.83 16.15
N THR A 103 33.77 -2.03 17.46
CA THR A 103 33.34 -3.18 18.27
C THR A 103 31.83 -3.28 18.49
N GLU A 104 31.34 -4.53 18.53
CA GLU A 104 30.21 -5.09 19.31
C GLU A 104 28.80 -4.51 19.01
N ASP A 105 27.72 -5.26 18.75
CA ASP A 105 27.38 -6.67 18.83
C ASP A 105 25.99 -6.88 18.17
N GLU A 106 25.81 -8.08 17.61
CA GLU A 106 24.60 -8.84 17.27
C GLU A 106 23.43 -8.35 16.38
N SER A 107 23.25 -9.15 15.31
CA SER A 107 22.03 -9.55 14.58
C SER A 107 21.44 -8.61 13.52
N THR A 108 22.11 -8.62 12.37
CA THR A 108 21.54 -8.31 11.06
C THR A 108 20.61 -9.45 10.59
N MET A 109 19.35 -9.12 10.29
CA MET A 109 18.37 -10.04 9.70
C MET A 109 18.72 -10.40 8.24
N PRO A 110 18.33 -11.60 7.74
CA PRO A 110 18.37 -11.91 6.32
C PRO A 110 17.18 -11.27 5.61
N SER A 111 17.46 -10.49 4.56
CA SER A 111 16.50 -10.09 3.55
C SER A 111 16.32 -11.25 2.56
N GLU A 112 15.18 -11.92 2.56
CA GLU A 112 14.80 -12.80 1.45
C GLU A 112 13.69 -12.20 0.60
N GLU A 113 13.87 -12.37 -0.70
CA GLU A 113 13.09 -11.87 -1.82
C GLU A 113 11.64 -12.37 -1.80
N TYR A 114 10.72 -11.47 -2.13
CA TYR A 114 9.33 -11.79 -2.38
C TYR A 114 9.22 -12.66 -3.64
N ALA A 115 8.91 -13.94 -3.45
CA ALA A 115 8.43 -14.79 -4.52
C ALA A 115 7.00 -14.35 -4.89
N GLU A 116 6.86 -13.63 -6.00
CA GLU A 116 5.59 -13.42 -6.67
C GLU A 116 5.11 -14.77 -7.24
N ASP A 117 4.02 -15.29 -6.66
CA ASP A 117 3.33 -16.51 -7.09
C ASP A 117 2.77 -16.31 -8.50
N GLU A 118 3.47 -16.86 -9.49
CA GLU A 118 3.11 -16.90 -10.90
C GLU A 118 1.92 -17.84 -11.11
N SER A 119 0.71 -17.40 -10.73
CA SER A 119 -0.51 -18.12 -11.06
C SER A 119 -0.81 -17.98 -12.57
N THR A 120 -0.28 -18.94 -13.35
CA THR A 120 -0.62 -19.11 -14.76
C THR A 120 -2.05 -19.64 -14.85
N MET A 121 -3.05 -18.77 -15.02
CA MET A 121 -4.41 -19.23 -15.38
C MET A 121 -4.52 -19.50 -16.89
N PRO A 122 -5.17 -20.59 -17.34
CA PRO A 122 -5.19 -20.98 -18.75
C PRO A 122 -6.05 -20.04 -19.60
N SER A 123 -5.55 -19.71 -20.79
CA SER A 123 -6.25 -18.96 -21.83
C SER A 123 -7.43 -19.77 -22.39
N GLU A 124 -8.67 -19.32 -22.16
CA GLU A 124 -9.80 -19.69 -23.02
C GLU A 124 -10.09 -18.56 -24.02
N GLU A 125 -10.23 -18.94 -25.28
CA GLU A 125 -10.60 -18.08 -26.41
C GLU A 125 -12.02 -17.54 -26.21
N TYR A 126 -12.17 -16.22 -26.14
CA TYR A 126 -13.47 -15.57 -26.26
C TYR A 126 -13.46 -14.65 -27.48
N THR A 127 -14.49 -14.83 -28.29
CA THR A 127 -14.76 -14.11 -29.53
C THR A 127 -15.31 -12.72 -29.24
N GLU A 128 -14.85 -11.74 -30.01
CA GLU A 128 -15.34 -10.36 -30.00
C GLU A 128 -16.82 -10.35 -30.43
N ASP A 129 -17.74 -10.08 -29.51
CA ASP A 129 -19.09 -9.66 -29.86
C ASP A 129 -19.39 -8.27 -29.32
N GLU A 130 -20.05 -7.51 -30.18
CA GLU A 130 -20.17 -6.08 -30.23
C GLU A 130 -21.19 -5.58 -29.20
N SER A 131 -20.69 -4.76 -28.27
CA SER A 131 -21.38 -3.63 -27.62
C SER A 131 -22.91 -3.56 -27.74
N THR A 132 -23.62 -3.91 -26.69
CA THR A 132 -24.86 -3.20 -26.33
C THR A 132 -24.91 -2.96 -24.82
N MET A 133 -24.86 -1.68 -24.45
CA MET A 133 -24.99 -1.19 -23.07
C MET A 133 -26.45 -1.34 -22.60
N PRO A 134 -26.71 -2.02 -21.47
CA PRO A 134 -27.90 -1.76 -20.69
C PRO A 134 -27.62 -0.57 -19.76
N SER A 135 -28.44 0.46 -19.85
CA SER A 135 -28.57 1.49 -18.82
C SER A 135 -29.32 0.86 -17.64
N GLU A 136 -28.61 0.43 -16.60
CA GLU A 136 -29.25 0.12 -15.32
C GLU A 136 -28.94 1.22 -14.31
N GLU A 137 -30.02 1.74 -13.72
CA GLU A 137 -30.00 2.72 -12.63
C GLU A 137 -29.15 2.17 -11.47
N HIS A 138 -28.19 2.97 -11.01
CA HIS A 138 -27.47 2.70 -9.77
C HIS A 138 -28.49 2.59 -8.62
N THR A 139 -28.74 1.37 -8.15
CA THR A 139 -29.40 1.12 -6.88
C THR A 139 -28.52 1.66 -5.76
N GLU A 140 -28.97 2.72 -5.08
CA GLU A 140 -28.34 3.35 -3.91
C GLU A 140 -28.30 2.45 -2.65
N ASP A 141 -28.32 1.12 -2.78
CA ASP A 141 -28.59 0.21 -1.64
C ASP A 141 -27.54 -0.89 -1.41
N GLU A 142 -26.29 -0.68 -1.86
CA GLU A 142 -25.15 -1.46 -1.33
C GLU A 142 -24.36 -0.58 -0.35
N THR A 143 -24.71 -0.69 0.93
CA THR A 143 -24.17 0.13 2.02
C THR A 143 -22.64 -0.01 2.09
N THR A 144 -21.90 1.10 1.95
CA THR A 144 -20.42 1.12 2.04
C THR A 144 -19.90 0.79 3.44
N MET A 145 -20.75 0.96 4.46
CA MET A 145 -20.51 0.51 5.82
C MET A 145 -21.44 -0.67 6.11
N PRO A 146 -20.96 -1.79 6.68
CA PRO A 146 -21.86 -2.79 7.20
C PRO A 146 -22.63 -2.21 8.40
N GLU A 147 -23.89 -2.59 8.56
CA GLU A 147 -24.70 -2.13 9.71
C GLU A 147 -23.99 -2.40 11.04
N GLU A 148 -24.00 -1.41 11.94
CA GLU A 148 -23.50 -1.56 13.31
C GLU A 148 -24.42 -2.52 14.07
N THR A 149 -23.95 -3.75 14.34
CA THR A 149 -24.75 -4.75 15.07
C THR A 149 -24.54 -4.70 16.59
N GLU A 150 -23.53 -3.99 17.10
CA GLU A 150 -23.17 -4.00 18.53
C GLU A 150 -22.84 -2.60 19.07
N LYS A 151 -23.26 -2.32 20.30
CA LYS A 151 -22.99 -1.05 20.99
C LYS A 151 -21.51 -0.94 21.39
N PRO A 152 -20.93 0.28 21.38
CA PRO A 152 -19.51 0.51 21.64
C PRO A 152 -18.99 0.07 23.02
N ASP A 153 -19.87 -0.17 24.01
CA ASP A 153 -19.49 -0.32 25.42
C ASP A 153 -19.73 -1.72 26.03
N SER A 154 -19.91 -2.77 25.21
CA SER A 154 -19.90 -4.13 25.75
C SER A 154 -19.41 -5.15 24.72
N SER A 155 -18.14 -5.52 24.87
CA SER A 155 -17.47 -6.69 24.27
C SER A 155 -17.80 -6.94 22.79
N CYS A 156 -17.03 -6.32 21.89
CA CYS A 156 -17.03 -6.74 20.49
C CYS A 156 -16.82 -8.26 20.44
N SER A 157 -17.81 -9.00 19.94
CA SER A 157 -17.78 -10.46 19.97
C SER A 157 -16.67 -11.01 19.05
N ALA A 158 -15.96 -12.06 19.49
CA ALA A 158 -14.82 -12.71 18.79
C ALA A 158 -13.48 -11.93 18.70
N SER A 159 -13.30 -10.89 19.51
CA SER A 159 -12.05 -10.13 19.55
C SER A 159 -10.84 -10.87 20.14
N LYS A 160 -9.65 -10.63 19.57
CA LYS A 160 -8.36 -10.97 20.18
C LYS A 160 -7.71 -9.83 20.96
N ILE A 161 -8.30 -8.63 20.97
CA ILE A 161 -7.81 -7.47 21.71
C ILE A 161 -8.63 -7.25 22.99
N THR A 162 -7.97 -6.82 24.07
CA THR A 162 -8.69 -6.56 25.34
C THR A 162 -9.43 -5.22 25.31
N SER A 163 -10.38 -5.00 26.23
CA SER A 163 -11.03 -3.69 26.38
C SER A 163 -10.01 -2.58 26.67
N ALA A 164 -9.00 -2.87 27.50
CA ALA A 164 -7.91 -1.94 27.78
C ALA A 164 -7.09 -1.66 26.51
N GLY A 165 -6.84 -2.67 25.69
CA GLY A 165 -6.20 -2.52 24.38
C GLY A 165 -6.94 -1.52 23.48
N ARG A 166 -8.26 -1.67 23.35
CA ARG A 166 -9.13 -0.74 22.60
C ARG A 166 -9.05 0.69 23.13
N GLU A 167 -9.19 0.86 24.44
CA GLU A 167 -9.13 2.17 25.09
C GLU A 167 -7.78 2.84 24.83
N ASN A 168 -6.68 2.09 24.95
CA ASN A 168 -5.33 2.61 24.77
C ASN A 168 -5.06 3.06 23.33
N ILE A 169 -5.37 2.23 22.32
CA ILE A 169 -5.17 2.62 20.92
C ILE A 169 -6.10 3.78 20.53
N LEU A 170 -7.38 3.74 20.95
CA LEU A 170 -8.33 4.80 20.63
C LEU A 170 -7.89 6.14 21.25
N LYS A 171 -7.40 6.10 22.49
CA LYS A 171 -6.83 7.26 23.15
C LYS A 171 -5.60 7.78 22.39
N LYS A 172 -4.67 6.91 22.00
CA LYS A 172 -3.47 7.29 21.25
C LYS A 172 -3.82 7.99 19.93
N LEU A 173 -4.72 7.41 19.15
CA LEU A 173 -5.19 8.00 17.89
C LEU A 173 -5.85 9.37 18.11
N ASN A 174 -6.71 9.50 19.11
CA ASN A 174 -7.36 10.78 19.42
C ASN A 174 -6.40 11.83 19.99
N ASP A 175 -5.39 11.44 20.76
CA ASP A 175 -4.32 12.34 21.22
C ASP A 175 -3.54 12.90 20.02
N ILE A 176 -3.26 12.08 19.01
CA ILE A 176 -2.60 12.50 17.76
C ILE A 176 -3.49 13.50 17.00
N ARG A 177 -4.77 13.17 16.80
CA ARG A 177 -5.74 14.04 16.12
C ARG A 177 -5.92 15.37 16.83
N THR A 178 -5.88 15.36 18.16
CA THR A 178 -5.89 16.60 18.98
C THR A 178 -4.65 17.46 18.70
N LYS A 179 -3.46 16.85 18.61
CA LYS A 179 -2.23 17.59 18.24
C LYS A 179 -2.31 18.17 16.83
N VAL A 180 -2.86 17.42 15.86
CA VAL A 180 -3.08 17.91 14.49
C VAL A 180 -4.05 19.10 14.49
N ALA A 181 -5.19 18.99 15.17
CA ALA A 181 -6.16 20.08 15.30
C ALA A 181 -5.57 21.35 15.94
N MET A 182 -4.55 21.21 16.79
CA MET A 182 -3.85 22.33 17.43
C MET A 182 -2.65 22.87 16.65
N GLY A 183 -2.27 22.26 15.51
CA GLY A 183 -1.03 22.60 14.80
C GLY A 183 0.24 22.27 15.60
N GLN A 184 0.17 21.20 16.40
CA GLN A 184 1.24 20.73 17.30
C GLN A 184 1.72 19.32 16.92
N PHE A 185 1.35 18.84 15.74
CA PHE A 185 1.80 17.56 15.21
C PHE A 185 2.95 17.78 14.24
N SER A 186 4.07 17.10 14.46
CA SER A 186 5.28 17.22 13.65
C SER A 186 5.79 15.86 13.23
N THR A 187 6.32 15.78 12.01
CA THR A 187 7.07 14.63 11.49
C THR A 187 8.47 15.08 11.08
N SER A 188 9.25 14.21 10.44
CA SER A 188 10.57 14.57 9.88
C SER A 188 10.50 15.68 8.83
N ASP A 189 9.34 15.85 8.18
CA ASP A 189 9.13 16.85 7.12
C ASP A 189 8.69 18.22 7.66
N GLY A 190 8.43 18.35 8.96
CA GLY A 190 8.07 19.61 9.59
C GLY A 190 6.83 19.52 10.49
N THR A 191 6.23 20.67 10.77
CA THR A 191 5.01 20.77 11.59
C THR A 191 3.80 20.96 10.68
N TYR A 192 2.76 20.18 10.94
CA TYR A 192 1.49 20.28 10.24
C TYR A 192 0.70 21.51 10.70
N PRO A 193 0.02 22.23 9.78
CA PRO A 193 -0.85 23.33 10.16
C PRO A 193 -2.01 22.83 11.05
N ALA A 194 -2.64 23.76 11.78
CA ALA A 194 -3.83 23.42 12.56
C ALA A 194 -4.97 23.00 11.63
N ALA A 195 -5.67 21.94 11.99
CA ALA A 195 -6.85 21.47 11.26
C ALA A 195 -8.13 22.08 11.83
N LYS A 196 -8.96 22.69 10.98
CA LYS A 196 -10.36 22.90 11.34
C LYS A 196 -11.11 21.57 11.27
N GLU A 197 -12.14 21.46 12.11
CA GLU A 197 -13.13 20.39 12.02
C GLU A 197 -12.58 18.95 12.05
N MET A 198 -11.56 18.71 12.88
CA MET A 198 -11.01 17.37 13.11
C MET A 198 -11.97 16.53 13.95
N TYR A 199 -12.49 15.42 13.43
CA TYR A 199 -13.41 14.57 14.19
C TYR A 199 -12.69 13.65 15.17
N LYS A 200 -13.29 13.39 16.34
CA LYS A 200 -12.85 12.38 17.28
C LYS A 200 -13.24 11.00 16.75
N LEU A 201 -12.29 10.07 16.83
CA LEU A 201 -12.54 8.67 16.53
C LEU A 201 -13.31 8.02 17.69
N ARG A 202 -14.28 7.17 17.35
CA ARG A 202 -14.93 6.23 18.25
C ARG A 202 -14.63 4.79 17.83
N TRP A 203 -14.67 3.88 18.79
CA TRP A 203 -14.45 2.47 18.50
C TRP A 203 -15.69 1.85 17.84
N ASN A 204 -15.49 1.08 16.77
CA ASN A 204 -16.54 0.40 16.04
C ASN A 204 -16.27 -1.11 15.97
N CYS A 205 -17.12 -1.91 16.62
CA CYS A 205 -16.98 -3.37 16.69
C CYS A 205 -17.15 -4.06 15.33
N THR A 206 -17.93 -3.48 14.41
CA THR A 206 -18.06 -4.02 13.05
C THR A 206 -16.75 -3.88 12.28
N LEU A 207 -16.08 -2.72 12.37
CA LEU A 207 -14.75 -2.51 11.78
C LEU A 207 -13.69 -3.43 12.43
N GLU A 208 -13.74 -3.61 13.75
CA GLU A 208 -12.86 -4.56 14.44
C GLU A 208 -13.06 -5.99 13.95
N LYS A 209 -14.31 -6.42 13.74
CA LYS A 209 -14.61 -7.77 13.23
C LYS A 209 -14.11 -7.96 11.79
N LEU A 210 -14.19 -6.92 10.95
CA LEU A 210 -13.61 -6.94 9.61
C LEU A 210 -12.09 -7.07 9.68
N ALA A 211 -11.45 -6.26 10.52
CA ALA A 211 -10.01 -6.33 10.77
C ALA A 211 -9.62 -7.73 11.26
N GLN A 212 -10.36 -8.30 12.22
CA GLN A 212 -10.06 -9.61 12.81
C GLN A 212 -10.14 -10.74 11.77
N LYS A 213 -11.19 -10.72 10.93
CA LYS A 213 -11.32 -11.67 9.81
C LYS A 213 -10.15 -11.57 8.84
N HIS A 214 -9.60 -10.38 8.65
CA HIS A 214 -8.48 -10.17 7.73
C HIS A 214 -7.14 -10.65 8.33
N VAL A 215 -6.79 -10.24 9.55
CA VAL A 215 -5.52 -10.65 10.18
C VAL A 215 -5.42 -12.15 10.46
N GLU A 216 -6.55 -12.85 10.60
CA GLU A 216 -6.61 -14.31 10.75
C GLU A 216 -6.26 -15.06 9.44
N LYS A 217 -6.26 -14.38 8.29
CA LYS A 217 -5.74 -14.96 7.04
C LYS A 217 -4.22 -15.09 7.07
N CYS A 218 -3.54 -14.36 7.96
CA CYS A 218 -2.09 -14.35 8.13
C CYS A 218 -1.28 -13.90 6.90
N LYS A 219 -1.91 -13.32 5.88
CA LYS A 219 -1.25 -12.82 4.67
C LYS A 219 -1.12 -11.31 4.74
N TYR A 220 0.10 -10.80 4.55
CA TYR A 220 0.35 -9.36 4.48
C TYR A 220 -0.06 -8.81 3.12
N ASP A 221 -1.33 -8.43 3.02
CA ASP A 221 -1.92 -7.77 1.86
C ASP A 221 -3.12 -6.95 2.34
N HIS A 222 -3.64 -6.03 1.53
CA HIS A 222 -4.90 -5.37 1.84
C HIS A 222 -6.08 -6.34 1.86
N SER A 223 -7.10 -6.01 2.66
CA SER A 223 -8.28 -6.85 2.70
C SER A 223 -9.06 -6.77 1.38
N GLU A 224 -9.66 -7.88 0.99
CA GLU A 224 -10.63 -7.92 -0.12
C GLU A 224 -11.77 -6.89 0.10
N TYR A 225 -12.14 -6.67 1.36
CA TYR A 225 -13.13 -5.67 1.74
C TYR A 225 -12.62 -4.25 1.45
N PHE A 226 -11.37 -3.94 1.80
CA PHE A 226 -10.73 -2.68 1.45
C PHE A 226 -10.75 -2.47 -0.07
N HIS A 227 -10.29 -3.44 -0.86
CA HIS A 227 -10.36 -3.32 -2.32
C HIS A 227 -11.78 -3.10 -2.83
N LYS A 228 -12.77 -3.79 -2.23
CA LYS A 228 -14.18 -3.69 -2.60
C LYS A 228 -14.77 -2.31 -2.33
N TYR A 229 -14.45 -1.72 -1.18
CA TYR A 229 -15.06 -0.49 -0.72
C TYR A 229 -14.01 0.58 -0.45
N PHE A 230 -12.98 0.71 -1.30
CA PHE A 230 -11.94 1.72 -1.09
C PHE A 230 -12.45 3.13 -1.44
N TYR A 231 -13.25 3.24 -2.48
CA TYR A 231 -13.64 4.53 -3.04
C TYR A 231 -14.83 5.18 -2.29
N GLY A 232 -14.90 6.52 -2.36
CA GLY A 232 -15.97 7.28 -1.70
C GLY A 232 -15.94 7.12 -0.19
N ASP A 233 -17.11 6.98 0.42
CA ASP A 233 -17.27 6.78 1.87
C ASP A 233 -17.06 5.30 2.25
N GLY A 234 -16.00 4.72 1.69
CA GLY A 234 -15.58 3.36 1.87
C GLY A 234 -14.97 3.05 3.24
N VAL A 235 -14.33 1.90 3.37
CA VAL A 235 -13.53 1.55 4.55
C VAL A 235 -12.05 1.72 4.24
N GLY A 236 -11.40 2.62 4.98
CA GLY A 236 -9.95 2.77 4.96
C GLY A 236 -9.27 1.64 5.74
N GLU A 237 -7.99 1.41 5.50
CA GLU A 237 -7.23 0.33 6.14
C GLU A 237 -5.78 0.75 6.38
N SER A 238 -5.24 0.36 7.53
CA SER A 238 -3.81 0.43 7.84
C SER A 238 -3.30 -0.92 8.30
N LEU A 239 -2.12 -1.30 7.82
CA LEU A 239 -1.50 -2.61 8.03
C LEU A 239 -0.12 -2.45 8.66
N PHE A 240 0.19 -3.29 9.64
CA PHE A 240 1.53 -3.37 10.21
C PHE A 240 1.86 -4.82 10.48
N SER A 241 3.08 -5.24 10.15
CA SER A 241 3.55 -6.56 10.53
C SER A 241 5.02 -6.58 10.93
N LYS A 242 5.39 -7.61 11.70
CA LYS A 242 6.78 -7.91 12.02
C LYS A 242 6.99 -9.38 12.32
N TRP A 243 8.21 -9.85 12.08
CA TRP A 243 8.68 -11.14 12.58
C TRP A 243 9.29 -10.97 13.97
N THR A 244 9.05 -11.93 14.87
CA THR A 244 9.55 -11.87 16.24
C THR A 244 9.79 -13.26 16.83
N LEU A 245 10.64 -13.34 17.85
CA LEU A 245 10.79 -14.54 18.68
C LEU A 245 9.75 -14.61 19.81
N ASP A 246 9.03 -13.51 20.07
CA ASP A 246 8.02 -13.45 21.11
C ASP A 246 6.74 -14.19 20.69
N ASN A 247 6.43 -15.26 21.42
CA ASN A 247 5.24 -16.08 21.20
C ASN A 247 4.02 -15.63 22.01
N ASN A 248 4.14 -14.54 22.78
CA ASN A 248 3.05 -14.03 23.61
C ASN A 248 2.90 -12.51 23.47
N PRO A 249 2.51 -12.00 22.29
CA PRO A 249 2.47 -10.57 22.09
C PRO A 249 1.22 -9.99 22.72
N THR A 250 1.36 -8.75 23.20
CA THR A 250 0.33 -8.07 23.99
C THR A 250 -0.38 -7.02 23.16
N ASP A 251 -1.44 -6.41 23.70
CA ASP A 251 -2.10 -5.23 23.11
C ASP A 251 -1.10 -4.09 22.83
N ASP A 252 0.11 -4.10 23.42
CA ASP A 252 1.18 -3.15 23.15
C ASP A 252 1.61 -3.13 21.67
N MET A 253 1.40 -4.24 20.95
CA MET A 253 1.62 -4.30 19.51
C MET A 253 0.77 -3.29 18.73
N LEU A 254 -0.45 -2.98 19.19
CA LEU A 254 -1.29 -1.93 18.60
C LEU A 254 -0.60 -0.56 18.71
N SER A 255 0.02 -0.30 19.86
CA SER A 255 0.78 0.94 20.08
C SER A 255 1.97 1.02 19.13
N VAL A 256 2.73 -0.07 18.99
CA VAL A 256 3.87 -0.16 18.06
C VAL A 256 3.43 0.08 16.61
N ALA A 257 2.31 -0.52 16.18
CA ALA A 257 1.77 -0.30 14.84
C ALA A 257 1.46 1.17 14.58
N VAL A 258 0.82 1.86 15.52
CA VAL A 258 0.54 3.30 15.40
C VAL A 258 1.84 4.11 15.32
N ASP A 259 2.86 3.78 16.11
CA ASP A 259 4.15 4.49 16.03
C ASP A 259 4.83 4.28 14.69
N GLU A 260 4.70 3.08 14.10
CA GLU A 260 5.23 2.80 12.76
C GLU A 260 4.47 3.58 11.68
N TRP A 261 3.14 3.59 11.72
CA TRP A 261 2.30 4.33 10.77
C TRP A 261 2.53 5.84 10.79
N LEU A 262 3.00 6.39 11.92
CA LEU A 262 3.34 7.81 12.04
C LEU A 262 4.72 8.18 11.48
N LYS A 263 5.58 7.19 11.20
CA LYS A 263 6.88 7.46 10.57
C LYS A 263 6.64 7.84 9.11
N SER A 264 6.73 9.14 8.82
CA SER A 264 6.67 9.61 7.44
C SER A 264 7.92 9.19 6.68
N LYS A 265 7.73 8.55 5.53
CA LYS A 265 8.73 8.55 4.46
C LYS A 265 8.93 9.99 3.97
N PRO A 266 10.13 10.39 3.51
CA PRO A 266 10.41 11.78 3.13
C PRO A 266 9.40 12.32 2.12
N MET A 267 8.58 13.29 2.54
CA MET A 267 7.66 14.01 1.66
C MET A 267 8.27 15.33 1.17
N GLY A 268 9.23 15.88 1.92
CA GLY A 268 9.84 17.19 1.70
C GLY A 268 8.99 18.36 2.19
N GLU A 269 7.76 18.09 2.62
CA GLU A 269 6.81 19.06 3.14
C GLU A 269 5.70 18.37 3.95
N THR A 270 5.03 19.11 4.83
CA THR A 270 3.79 18.69 5.50
C THR A 270 2.58 18.94 4.61
N SER A 271 2.51 18.25 3.48
CA SER A 271 1.46 18.42 2.47
C SER A 271 0.09 18.06 3.03
N LEU A 272 -0.95 18.80 2.63
CA LEU A 272 -2.34 18.43 2.92
C LEU A 272 -3.02 17.69 1.78
N SER A 273 -2.36 17.56 0.62
CA SER A 273 -2.90 16.85 -0.53
C SER A 273 -2.78 15.34 -0.33
N MET A 274 -3.88 14.61 -0.41
CA MET A 274 -3.87 13.14 -0.32
C MET A 274 -2.99 12.52 -1.40
N ASP A 275 -2.90 13.13 -2.58
CA ASP A 275 -2.10 12.65 -3.71
C ASP A 275 -0.63 12.48 -3.31
N LYS A 276 -0.11 13.42 -2.50
CA LYS A 276 1.25 13.35 -1.98
C LYS A 276 1.47 12.11 -1.10
N TYR A 277 0.47 11.70 -0.32
CA TYR A 277 0.56 10.52 0.54
C TYR A 277 0.49 9.22 -0.26
N PHE A 278 -0.26 9.18 -1.36
CA PHE A 278 -0.21 8.07 -2.31
C PHE A 278 1.16 7.98 -2.98
N GLU A 279 1.67 9.10 -3.52
CA GLU A 279 2.96 9.16 -4.23
C GLU A 279 4.15 8.77 -3.34
N THR A 280 4.08 9.09 -2.04
CA THR A 280 5.17 8.84 -1.08
C THR A 280 4.93 7.61 -0.22
N LEU A 281 3.87 6.83 -0.49
CA LEU A 281 3.51 5.62 0.27
C LEU A 281 3.36 5.88 1.78
N ASN A 282 2.76 7.02 2.14
CA ASN A 282 2.48 7.47 3.51
C ASN A 282 0.98 7.36 3.85
N GLN A 283 0.26 6.43 3.21
CA GLN A 283 -1.19 6.31 3.31
C GLN A 283 -1.69 6.06 4.74
N ASP A 284 -0.94 5.29 5.55
CA ASP A 284 -1.30 5.03 6.96
C ASP A 284 -1.30 6.30 7.81
N LEU A 285 -0.24 7.12 7.67
CA LEU A 285 -0.17 8.43 8.31
C LEU A 285 -1.38 9.28 7.92
N ALA A 286 -1.67 9.35 6.61
CA ALA A 286 -2.80 10.13 6.08
C ALA A 286 -4.13 9.69 6.71
N GLN A 287 -4.35 8.38 6.81
CA GLN A 287 -5.58 7.81 7.37
C GLN A 287 -5.77 8.19 8.84
N ILE A 288 -4.70 8.21 9.64
CA ILE A 288 -4.75 8.60 11.05
C ILE A 288 -5.11 10.09 11.22
N ILE A 289 -4.52 10.96 10.39
CA ILE A 289 -4.63 12.42 10.55
C ILE A 289 -5.74 13.05 9.71
N THR A 290 -6.52 12.27 8.97
CA THR A 290 -7.61 12.80 8.13
C THR A 290 -8.82 13.23 8.94
N ALA A 291 -9.30 14.46 8.75
CA ALA A 291 -10.36 15.07 9.58
C ALA A 291 -11.68 14.31 9.57
N ARG A 292 -12.10 13.81 8.40
CA ARG A 292 -13.45 13.27 8.20
C ARG A 292 -13.68 11.88 8.82
N THR A 293 -12.64 11.11 9.14
CA THR A 293 -12.79 9.77 9.70
C THR A 293 -13.38 9.87 11.12
N THR A 294 -14.42 9.10 11.42
CA THR A 294 -15.10 9.11 12.73
C THR A 294 -15.00 7.79 13.48
N ASP A 295 -14.76 6.68 12.78
CA ASP A 295 -14.83 5.34 13.33
C ASP A 295 -13.54 4.58 13.05
N VAL A 296 -13.11 3.78 14.03
CA VAL A 296 -11.97 2.87 13.90
C VAL A 296 -12.27 1.56 14.61
N GLY A 297 -11.80 0.46 14.03
CA GLY A 297 -11.75 -0.84 14.71
C GLY A 297 -10.53 -1.60 14.23
N CYS A 298 -9.77 -2.16 15.16
CA CYS A 298 -8.50 -2.84 14.88
C CYS A 298 -8.48 -4.25 15.41
N ALA A 299 -7.59 -5.07 14.87
CA ALA A 299 -7.39 -6.45 15.29
C ALA A 299 -5.93 -6.86 15.22
N VAL A 300 -5.65 -7.99 15.88
CA VAL A 300 -4.32 -8.58 15.99
C VAL A 300 -4.32 -10.05 15.60
N SER A 301 -3.38 -10.40 14.72
CA SER A 301 -2.93 -11.72 14.22
C SER A 301 -1.68 -12.24 14.93
N PHE A 302 -1.62 -13.52 15.29
CA PHE A 302 -0.37 -14.24 15.59
C PHE A 302 -0.29 -15.46 14.71
N CYS A 303 0.65 -15.44 13.78
CA CYS A 303 0.74 -16.41 12.71
C CYS A 303 2.03 -17.21 12.84
N GLU A 304 1.88 -18.53 12.93
CA GLU A 304 3.01 -19.46 12.97
C GLU A 304 3.18 -20.09 11.58
N TYR A 305 4.39 -19.95 11.03
CA TYR A 305 4.80 -20.54 9.77
C TYR A 305 5.89 -21.57 10.06
N ALA A 306 5.73 -22.80 9.53
CA ALA A 306 6.62 -23.91 9.86
C ALA A 306 8.05 -23.68 9.33
N GLU A 307 8.13 -23.06 8.16
CA GLU A 307 9.34 -22.67 7.43
C GLU A 307 10.11 -21.51 8.10
N HIS A 308 9.42 -20.66 8.86
CA HIS A 308 10.02 -19.50 9.53
C HIS A 308 10.28 -19.71 11.02
N ARG A 309 10.12 -20.93 11.53
CA ARG A 309 10.45 -21.22 12.94
C ARG A 309 11.92 -20.88 13.24
N PRO A 310 12.21 -20.32 14.43
CA PRO A 310 11.31 -20.12 15.57
C PRO A 310 10.57 -18.77 15.59
N TYR A 311 10.52 -18.04 14.48
CA TYR A 311 9.86 -16.73 14.41
C TYR A 311 8.35 -16.84 14.24
N TYR A 312 7.64 -15.88 14.81
CA TYR A 312 6.20 -15.65 14.68
C TYR A 312 5.96 -14.38 13.88
N PHE A 313 4.95 -14.42 13.01
CA PHE A 313 4.47 -13.27 12.26
C PHE A 313 3.35 -12.58 13.05
N GLN A 314 3.65 -11.37 13.52
CA GLN A 314 2.71 -10.47 14.19
C GLN A 314 2.05 -9.58 13.16
N PHE A 315 0.72 -9.53 13.14
CA PHE A 315 -0.03 -8.76 12.15
C PHE A 315 -1.10 -7.89 12.80
N VAL A 316 -1.14 -6.61 12.43
CA VAL A 316 -2.12 -5.64 12.89
C VAL A 316 -2.83 -5.04 11.69
N THR A 317 -4.15 -4.94 11.81
CA THR A 317 -4.99 -4.20 10.87
C THR A 317 -5.90 -3.27 11.65
N CYS A 318 -6.01 -2.02 11.20
CA CYS A 318 -7.07 -1.11 11.60
C CYS A 318 -7.92 -0.75 10.39
N ASN A 319 -9.24 -0.87 10.51
CA ASN A 319 -10.19 -0.39 9.53
C ASN A 319 -10.84 0.90 10.02
N TYR A 320 -11.11 1.82 9.09
CA TYR A 320 -11.56 3.18 9.37
C TYR A 320 -12.80 3.53 8.56
N TYR A 321 -13.72 4.29 9.14
CA TYR A 321 -14.90 4.76 8.42
C TYR A 321 -15.26 6.24 8.73
N PRO A 322 -15.64 7.02 7.71
CA PRO A 322 -15.40 6.72 6.29
C PRO A 322 -13.90 6.69 5.99
N ASN A 323 -13.52 6.11 4.86
CA ASN A 323 -12.14 6.13 4.37
C ASN A 323 -11.63 7.58 4.31
N GLY A 324 -10.45 7.80 4.89
CA GLY A 324 -9.78 9.10 4.81
C GLY A 324 -9.03 9.28 3.50
N GLN A 325 -8.56 8.19 2.89
CA GLN A 325 -7.65 8.15 1.75
C GLN A 325 -8.37 8.31 0.40
N GLN A 326 -9.00 9.48 0.18
CA GLN A 326 -9.63 9.81 -1.11
C GLN A 326 -8.65 10.53 -2.04
N TRP A 327 -8.56 10.09 -3.30
CA TRP A 327 -7.73 10.77 -4.30
C TRP A 327 -8.20 12.21 -4.52
N SER A 328 -7.25 13.11 -4.74
CA SER A 328 -7.48 14.53 -5.06
C SER A 328 -8.32 15.28 -4.01
N THR A 329 -8.30 14.82 -2.76
CA THR A 329 -8.86 15.53 -1.60
C THR A 329 -7.76 16.03 -0.67
N ALA A 330 -8.13 16.91 0.24
CA ALA A 330 -7.26 17.27 1.36
C ALA A 330 -7.46 16.27 2.52
N ILE A 331 -6.40 15.96 3.28
CA ILE A 331 -6.51 15.19 4.55
C ILE A 331 -7.38 15.95 5.56
N TYR A 332 -7.27 17.27 5.60
CA TYR A 332 -8.11 18.19 6.34
C TYR A 332 -7.94 19.58 5.77
N GLU A 333 -8.81 20.51 6.17
CA GLU A 333 -8.67 21.90 5.83
C GLU A 333 -7.98 22.68 6.96
N GLU A 334 -7.13 23.64 6.61
CA GLU A 334 -6.45 24.48 7.58
C GLU A 334 -7.44 25.36 8.36
N GLY A 335 -7.20 25.49 9.67
CA GLY A 335 -7.94 26.38 10.54
C GLY A 335 -7.78 26.02 12.01
N GLY A 336 -8.32 26.87 12.88
CA GLY A 336 -8.32 26.58 14.31
C GLY A 336 -9.20 25.38 14.64
N LYS A 337 -8.82 24.64 15.68
CA LYS A 337 -9.68 23.63 16.32
C LYS A 337 -11.07 24.21 16.63
N CYS A 338 -12.08 23.35 16.69
CA CYS A 338 -13.44 23.84 16.94
C CYS A 338 -13.54 24.55 18.29
N SER A 339 -14.36 25.60 18.35
CA SER A 339 -14.68 26.35 19.58
C SER A 339 -16.19 26.35 19.89
N SER A 340 -17.02 25.87 18.96
CA SER A 340 -18.47 25.76 19.12
C SER A 340 -19.04 24.66 18.22
N ASP A 341 -20.21 24.12 18.56
CA ASP A 341 -20.88 23.05 17.79
C ASP A 341 -21.16 23.45 16.33
N LYS A 342 -21.30 24.75 16.06
CA LYS A 342 -21.56 25.29 14.72
C LYS A 342 -20.39 25.13 13.76
N GLU A 343 -19.20 24.84 14.28
CA GLU A 343 -17.98 24.61 13.48
C GLU A 343 -17.83 23.13 13.08
N CYS A 344 -18.67 22.23 13.60
CA CYS A 344 -18.70 20.81 13.26
C CYS A 344 -19.89 20.55 12.31
N THR A 345 -19.62 20.58 11.00
CA THR A 345 -20.65 20.69 9.95
C THR A 345 -20.69 19.53 8.96
N THR A 346 -19.59 18.80 8.80
CA THR A 346 -19.41 17.62 7.93
C THR A 346 -20.43 16.55 8.27
N TYR A 347 -20.65 16.29 9.56
CA TYR A 347 -21.68 15.38 10.03
C TYR A 347 -22.70 16.12 10.89
N SER A 348 -23.98 15.78 10.71
CA SER A 348 -25.06 16.34 11.52
C SER A 348 -25.91 15.20 12.10
N PRO A 349 -26.15 15.17 13.42
CA PRO A 349 -25.69 16.15 14.42
C PRO A 349 -24.23 15.95 14.85
N SER A 350 -23.54 17.04 15.19
CA SER A 350 -22.20 17.01 15.78
C SER A 350 -22.01 18.12 16.80
N LYS A 351 -21.05 17.94 17.70
CA LYS A 351 -20.70 18.92 18.75
C LYS A 351 -19.19 19.11 18.85
N CYS A 352 -18.77 20.24 19.37
CA CYS A 352 -17.38 20.51 19.66
C CYS A 352 -17.01 20.09 21.09
N LEU A 353 -15.95 19.30 21.23
CA LEU A 353 -15.43 18.86 22.52
C LEU A 353 -14.46 19.88 23.12
N SER A 354 -14.22 19.79 24.43
CA SER A 354 -13.30 20.68 25.16
C SER A 354 -11.87 20.66 24.63
N GLU A 355 -11.42 19.51 24.13
CA GLU A 355 -10.13 19.34 23.48
C GLU A 355 -10.05 20.04 22.11
N GLY A 356 -11.18 20.36 21.50
CA GLY A 356 -11.29 21.03 20.19
C GLY A 356 -11.50 20.08 19.00
N LEU A 357 -11.85 18.82 19.28
CA LEU A 357 -12.29 17.86 18.27
C LEU A 357 -13.82 17.90 18.11
N CYS A 358 -14.30 17.62 16.90
CA CYS A 358 -15.71 17.41 16.62
C CYS A 358 -16.14 15.98 16.95
N GLU A 359 -17.28 15.79 17.60
CA GLU A 359 -17.85 14.46 17.87
C GLU A 359 -19.14 14.29 17.07
N ARG A 360 -19.17 13.27 16.21
CA ARG A 360 -20.38 12.82 15.51
C ARG A 360 -21.30 12.13 16.52
N LEU A 361 -22.54 12.59 16.61
CA LEU A 361 -23.52 12.16 17.61
C LEU A 361 -24.41 11.01 17.14
#